data_AF-A0A972ZKB0-F1
#
_entry.id   AF-A0A972ZKB0-F1
#
_cell.length_a   1.000
_cell.length_b   1.000
_cell.length_c   1.000
_cell.angle_alpha   90.00
_cell.angle_beta   90.00
_cell.angle_gamma   90.00
#
_symmetry.space_group_name_H-M   'P 1'
#
loop_
_entity.id
_entity.type
_entity.pdbx_description
1 polymer ?
#
loop_
_entity_poly.entity_id
_entity_poly.type
_entity_poly.pdbx_seq_one_letter_code
_entity_poly.pdbx_strand_id
1 'polypeptide(L)' 'YLAKQLTTRSLPEIGRKFGGRDHTTVMHAVKKIDELRQADVGFDEDVELLRRMLEA' A
#
# COMPACT_ATOMS: atom_id res chain seq x y z
N TYR A 1 -0.33 -1.20 0.77
CA TYR A 1 0.56 -0.13 0.31
C TYR A 1 0.11 1.25 0.79
N LEU A 2 -0.93 1.85 0.21
CA LEU A 2 -1.38 3.22 0.55
C LEU A 2 -1.66 3.43 2.04
N ALA A 3 -2.31 2.48 2.72
CA ALA A 3 -2.52 2.56 4.17
C ALA A 3 -1.21 2.74 4.98
N LYS A 4 -0.08 2.22 4.49
CA LYS A 4 1.24 2.38 5.13
C LYS A 4 1.86 3.74 4.85
N GLN A 5 1.54 4.37 3.72
CA GLN A 5 2.07 5.69 3.35
C GLN A 5 1.21 6.84 3.91
N LEU A 6 -0.11 6.67 3.91
CA LEU A 6 -1.07 7.71 4.26
C LEU A 6 -1.48 7.70 5.75
N THR A 7 -0.99 6.74 6.53
CA THR A 7 -1.31 6.67 7.96
C THR A 7 -0.07 6.37 8.79
N THR A 8 -0.11 6.74 10.08
CA THR A 8 0.93 6.45 11.06
C THR A 8 0.88 5.02 11.61
N ARG A 9 0.00 4.16 11.08
CA ARG A 9 -0.21 2.80 11.61
C ARG A 9 0.97 1.89 11.32
N SER A 10 1.23 1.00 12.27
CA SER A 10 2.22 -0.07 12.14
C SER A 10 1.75 -1.18 11.19
N LEU A 11 2.68 -1.98 10.65
CA LEU A 11 2.34 -3.12 9.78
C LEU A 11 1.41 -4.14 10.47
N PRO A 12 1.57 -4.49 11.76
CA PRO A 12 0.61 -5.34 12.45
C PRO A 12 -0.79 -4.74 12.58
N GLU A 13 -0.90 -3.43 12.85
CA GLU A 13 -2.21 -2.77 12.92
C GLU A 13 -2.92 -2.73 11.57
N ILE A 14 -2.16 -2.50 10.49
CA ILE A 14 -2.67 -2.61 9.14
C ILE A 14 -3.13 -4.05 8.89
N GLY A 15 -2.28 -5.06 9.10
CA GLY A 15 -2.64 -6.47 8.88
C GLY A 15 -3.93 -6.88 9.59
N ARG A 16 -4.08 -6.49 10.87
CA ARG A 16 -5.31 -6.71 11.64
C ARG A 16 -6.55 -6.10 11.00
N LYS A 17 -6.47 -4.86 10.51
CA LYS A 17 -7.60 -4.18 9.84
C LYS A 17 -7.90 -4.70 8.45
N PHE A 18 -6.94 -5.34 7.80
CA PHE A 18 -7.11 -5.99 6.49
C PHE A 18 -7.43 -7.49 6.64
N GLY A 19 -8.40 -7.82 7.50
CA GLY A 19 -8.90 -9.19 7.69
C GLY A 19 -8.02 -10.08 8.56
N GLY A 20 -7.31 -9.52 9.54
CA GLY A 20 -6.47 -10.33 10.44
C GLY A 20 -5.20 -10.90 9.80
N ARG A 21 -4.70 -10.28 8.72
CA ARG A 21 -3.50 -10.72 8.02
C ARG A 21 -2.25 -10.50 8.86
N ASP A 22 -1.25 -11.38 8.67
CA ASP A 22 0.05 -11.21 9.31
C ASP A 22 0.77 -9.96 8.78
N HIS A 23 1.55 -9.33 9.65
CA HIS A 23 2.31 -8.12 9.32
C HIS A 23 3.31 -8.34 8.18
N THR A 24 3.87 -9.55 8.03
CA THR A 24 4.73 -9.92 6.91
C THR A 24 3.96 -9.91 5.59
N THR A 25 2.67 -10.28 5.57
CA THR A 25 1.82 -10.16 4.37
C THR A 25 1.70 -8.71 3.92
N VAL A 26 1.57 -7.78 4.87
CA VAL A 26 1.55 -6.34 4.57
C VAL A 26 2.92 -5.89 4.05
N MET A 27 4.02 -6.36 4.64
CA MET A 27 5.37 -6.08 4.17
C MET A 27 5.59 -6.54 2.73
N HIS A 28 5.21 -7.78 2.40
CA HIS A 28 5.27 -8.33 1.05
C HIS A 28 4.41 -7.54 0.07
N ALA A 29 3.19 -7.16 0.47
CA ALA A 29 2.32 -6.34 -0.35
C ALA A 29 2.90 -4.94 -0.61
N VAL A 30 3.60 -4.34 0.35
CA VAL A 30 4.28 -3.05 0.13
C VAL A 30 5.38 -3.21 -0.92
N LYS A 31 6.30 -4.16 -0.71
CA LYS A 31 7.40 -4.42 -1.64
C LYS A 31 6.90 -4.73 -3.06
N LYS A 32 5.86 -5.58 -3.18
CA LYS A 32 5.30 -5.97 -4.48
C LYS A 32 4.72 -4.78 -5.23
N ILE A 33 4.07 -3.85 -4.52
CA ILE A 33 3.51 -2.66 -5.15
C ILE A 33 4.63 -1.71 -5.59
N ASP A 34 5.69 -1.53 -4.80
CA ASP A 34 6.85 -0.72 -5.20
C ASP A 34 7.54 -1.28 -6.47
N GLU A 35 7.68 -2.60 -6.56
CA GLU A 35 8.21 -3.25 -7.78
C GLU A 35 7.31 -3.03 -9.00
N LEU A 36 5.98 -3.15 -8.83
CA LEU A 36 5.02 -2.95 -9.91
C LEU A 36 5.01 -1.50 -10.42
N ARG A 37 5.07 -0.53 -9.50
CA ARG A 37 5.15 0.89 -9.85
C ARG A 37 6.41 1.24 -10.64
N GLN A 38 7.53 0.55 -10.39
CA GLN A 38 8.76 0.74 -11.14
C GLN A 38 8.72 0.07 -12.53
N ALA A 39 7.98 -1.03 -12.66
CA ALA A 39 7.93 -1.83 -13.87
C ALA A 39 6.85 -1.37 -14.88
N ASP A 40 5.79 -0.72 -14.39
CA ASP A 40 4.62 -0.36 -15.20
C ASP A 40 4.18 1.08 -14.89
N VAL A 41 4.33 1.95 -15.88
CA VAL A 41 3.97 3.38 -15.78
C VAL A 41 2.47 3.58 -15.60
N GLY A 42 1.63 2.76 -16.26
CA GLY A 42 0.18 2.88 -16.12
C GLY A 42 -0.27 2.49 -14.70
N PHE A 43 0.35 1.46 -14.14
CA PHE A 43 0.11 1.08 -12.74
C PHE A 43 0.58 2.16 -11.76
N ASP A 44 1.71 2.82 -12.04
CA ASP A 44 2.19 3.95 -11.23
C ASP A 44 1.19 5.13 -11.24
N GLU A 45 0.69 5.49 -12.43
CA GLU A 45 -0.32 6.54 -12.60
C GLU A 45 -1.62 6.22 -11.84
N ASP A 46 -2.09 4.97 -11.90
CA ASP A 46 -3.27 4.52 -11.15
C ASP A 46 -3.07 4.64 -9.64
N VAL A 47 -1.90 4.25 -9.13
CA VAL A 47 -1.58 4.38 -7.69
C VAL A 47 -1.53 5.85 -7.26
N GLU A 48 -0.94 6.72 -8.08
CA GLU A 48 -0.90 8.16 -7.79
C GLU A 48 -2.28 8.82 -7.87
N LEU A 49 -3.15 8.40 -8.79
CA LEU A 49 -4.54 8.83 -8.83
C LEU A 49 -5.27 8.47 -7.54
N LEU A 50 -5.19 7.20 -7.12
CA LEU A 50 -5.81 6.74 -5.87
C LEU A 50 -5.26 7.48 -4.65
N ARG A 51 -3.96 7.77 -4.64
CA ARG A 51 -3.33 8.56 -3.57
C ARG A 51 -3.95 9.96 -3.48
N ARG A 52 -4.01 10.68 -4.60
CA ARG A 52 -4.58 12.04 -4.65
C ARG A 52 -6.05 12.07 -4.20
N MET A 53 -6.83 11.08 -4.60
CA MET A 53 -8.24 10.96 -4.20
C MET A 53 -8.44 10.75 -2.69
N LEU A 54 -7.45 10.15 -2.00
CA LEU A 54 -7.53 9.86 -0.56
C LEU A 54 -6.92 10.97 0.31
N GLU A 55 -6.09 11.84 -0.27
CA GLU A 55 -5.48 13.01 0.41
C GLU A 55 -6.37 14.28 0.29
N ALA A 56 -7.40 14.25 -0.55
CA ALA A 56 -8.41 15.31 -0.72
C ALA A 56 -9.48 15.27 0.38
#